data_AF-A0A1H9AXN3-F1
#
_entry.id   AF-A0A1H9AXN3-F1
#
_cell.length_a   1.000
_cell.length_b   1.000
_cell.length_c   1.000
_cell.angle_alpha   90.00
_cell.angle_beta   90.00
_cell.angle_gamma   90.00
#
_symmetry.space_group_name_H-M   'P 1'
#
loop_
_entity.id
_entity.type
_entity.pdbx_description
1 polymer ?
#
loop_
_entity_poly.entity_id
_entity_poly.type
_entity_poly.pdbx_seq_one_letter_code
_entity_poly.pdbx_strand_id
1 'polypeptide(L)'
;MRWLLLIILLTGCSAIPLSSAPQVDRVPEGTLDAVAARTSLAALPLATPGRLDGYVRDCDDGKACVFGQPWFDTDGDGCDQRSQVLARDLTGVERKPGRCGVQAGTLDDPYTGTQVTSVSKIQIDHVVPLAEMWRSGAAAWSPEQRLAAANDLRNLVAVSGKVNQSKSDKTPDEWMPPNDGYACSYGRIYVTVKAAYGLSVAAAERTALEQALTTCG
;
A
#
# COMPACT_ATOMS: atom_id res chain seq x y z
N MET A 1 75.02 8.44 21.57
CA MET A 1 74.10 9.14 20.65
C MET A 1 72.66 8.73 20.96
N ARG A 2 71.82 9.65 21.42
CA ARG A 2 70.37 9.44 21.63
C ARG A 2 69.65 9.69 20.30
N TRP A 3 68.93 8.70 19.79
CA TRP A 3 67.98 8.88 18.68
C TRP A 3 66.57 8.95 19.27
N LEU A 4 65.90 10.11 19.13
CA LEU A 4 64.47 10.28 19.42
C LEU A 4 63.67 9.72 18.23
N LEU A 5 62.76 8.78 18.50
CA LEU A 5 61.70 8.42 17.56
C LEU A 5 60.53 9.40 17.72
N LEU A 6 60.21 10.12 16.63
CA LEU A 6 59.02 10.94 16.49
C LEU A 6 57.86 10.05 16.05
N ILE A 7 56.81 9.94 16.87
CA ILE A 7 55.57 9.23 16.51
C ILE A 7 54.57 10.28 16.01
N ILE A 8 54.23 10.22 14.73
CA ILE A 8 53.19 11.03 14.10
C ILE A 8 51.86 10.28 14.24
N LEU A 9 50.96 10.79 15.07
CA LEU A 9 49.58 10.29 15.20
C LEU A 9 48.72 10.91 14.10
N LEU A 10 48.43 10.13 13.06
CA LEU A 10 47.42 10.47 12.04
C LEU A 10 46.03 10.29 12.65
N THR A 11 45.36 11.39 12.94
CA THR A 11 43.94 11.41 13.34
C THR A 11 43.07 11.07 12.13
N GLY A 12 42.49 9.86 12.11
CA GLY A 12 41.54 9.45 11.09
C GLY A 12 40.19 10.16 11.26
N CYS A 13 39.73 10.85 10.23
CA CYS A 13 38.33 11.26 10.10
C CYS A 13 37.47 9.99 9.92
N SER A 14 36.79 9.57 10.99
CA SER A 14 35.72 8.59 10.86
C SER A 14 34.49 9.31 10.34
N ALA A 15 34.07 8.99 9.12
CA ALA A 15 32.79 9.41 8.59
C ALA A 15 31.70 8.77 9.46
N ILE A 16 30.88 9.60 10.12
CA ILE A 16 29.71 9.14 10.85
C ILE A 16 28.72 8.61 9.79
N PRO A 17 28.32 7.33 9.84
CA PRO A 17 27.23 6.88 8.99
C PRO A 17 25.98 7.67 9.41
N LEU A 18 25.42 8.43 8.48
CA LEU A 18 24.07 8.98 8.63
C LEU A 18 23.14 7.77 8.81
N SER A 19 22.67 7.56 10.04
CA SER A 19 21.61 6.60 10.30
C SER A 19 20.39 7.05 9.49
N SER A 20 20.08 6.32 8.43
CA SER A 20 18.74 6.36 7.84
C SER A 20 17.75 6.12 8.98
N ALA A 21 16.76 7.01 9.12
CA ALA A 21 15.61 6.67 9.94
C ALA A 21 15.07 5.31 9.45
N PRO A 22 14.62 4.41 10.34
CA PRO A 22 14.01 3.17 9.90
C PRO A 22 12.88 3.52 8.93
N GLN A 23 13.05 3.18 7.65
CA GLN A 23 11.98 3.35 6.68
C GLN A 23 10.82 2.50 7.17
N VAL A 24 9.68 3.15 7.37
CA VAL A 24 8.41 2.54 7.73
C VAL A 24 7.90 1.84 6.47
N ASP A 25 8.60 0.79 6.03
CA ASP A 25 8.17 -0.01 4.90
C ASP A 25 7.07 -0.95 5.38
N ARG A 26 5.90 -0.35 5.64
CA ARG A 26 4.61 -1.01 5.80
C ARG A 26 4.16 -1.49 4.42
N VAL A 27 4.92 -2.43 3.89
CA VAL A 27 4.69 -3.06 2.59
C VAL A 27 4.09 -4.45 2.87
N PRO A 28 2.88 -4.75 2.40
CA PRO A 28 2.28 -6.07 2.55
C PRO A 28 3.20 -7.19 2.03
N GLU A 29 3.18 -8.32 2.73
CA GLU A 29 3.87 -9.54 2.27
C GLU A 29 3.42 -9.94 0.87
N GLY A 30 4.36 -10.42 0.05
CA GLY A 30 4.08 -10.76 -1.35
C GLY A 30 4.15 -9.57 -2.32
N THR A 31 4.47 -8.37 -1.84
CA THR A 31 4.80 -7.23 -2.72
C THR A 31 6.11 -7.48 -3.46
N LEU A 32 6.09 -7.31 -4.78
CA LEU A 32 7.26 -7.47 -5.65
C LEU A 32 8.41 -6.56 -5.20
N ASP A 33 9.66 -7.01 -5.34
CA ASP A 33 10.81 -6.14 -5.21
C ASP A 33 10.84 -5.06 -6.32
N ALA A 34 11.73 -4.08 -6.22
CA ALA A 34 11.78 -2.97 -7.16
C ALA A 34 12.08 -3.42 -8.61
N VAL A 35 12.91 -4.45 -8.80
CA VAL A 35 13.28 -4.96 -10.13
C VAL A 35 12.12 -5.70 -10.76
N ALA A 36 11.46 -6.57 -10.00
CA ALA A 36 10.29 -7.31 -10.43
C ALA A 36 9.10 -6.38 -10.66
N ALA A 37 8.93 -5.32 -9.85
CA ALA A 37 7.91 -4.30 -10.07
C ALA A 37 8.14 -3.53 -11.37
N ARG A 38 9.36 -3.03 -11.64
CA ARG A 38 9.67 -2.35 -12.92
C ARG A 38 9.41 -3.28 -14.13
N THR A 39 9.83 -4.54 -14.03
CA THR A 39 9.60 -5.54 -15.09
C THR A 39 8.10 -5.78 -15.30
N SER A 40 7.34 -5.93 -14.22
CA SER A 40 5.89 -6.16 -14.29
C SER A 40 5.14 -4.95 -14.83
N LEU A 41 5.51 -3.73 -14.42
CA LEU A 41 4.93 -2.48 -14.93
C LEU A 41 5.10 -2.34 -16.44
N ALA A 42 6.30 -2.66 -16.95
CA ALA A 42 6.57 -2.64 -18.38
C ALA A 42 5.69 -3.64 -19.16
N ALA A 43 5.35 -4.78 -18.54
CA ALA A 43 4.54 -5.83 -19.12
C ALA A 43 3.02 -5.62 -18.99
N LEU A 44 2.55 -4.69 -18.15
CA LEU A 44 1.11 -4.43 -18.02
C LEU A 44 0.51 -3.99 -19.37
N PRO A 45 -0.72 -4.38 -19.70
CA PRO A 45 -1.40 -3.87 -20.89
C PRO A 45 -1.63 -2.37 -20.76
N LEU A 46 -1.24 -1.58 -21.76
CA LEU A 46 -1.56 -0.16 -21.82
C LEU A 46 -2.97 0.01 -22.40
N ALA A 47 -3.88 0.67 -21.67
CA ALA A 47 -5.25 0.90 -22.14
C ALA A 47 -5.81 2.22 -21.62
N THR A 48 -6.80 2.77 -22.33
CA THR A 48 -7.63 3.86 -21.81
C THR A 48 -8.52 3.32 -20.68
N PRO A 49 -8.67 4.04 -19.55
CA PRO A 49 -9.58 3.63 -18.49
C PRO A 49 -11.00 3.40 -19.01
N GLY A 50 -11.60 2.28 -18.60
CA GLY A 50 -12.99 1.97 -18.90
C GLY A 50 -13.97 2.95 -18.25
N ARG A 51 -15.25 2.82 -18.60
CA ARG A 51 -16.33 3.59 -17.97
C ARG A 51 -16.76 2.93 -16.65
N LEU A 52 -17.39 3.72 -15.77
CA LEU A 52 -17.95 3.24 -14.49
C LEU A 52 -19.40 2.74 -14.60
N ASP A 53 -19.92 2.56 -15.82
CA ASP A 53 -21.27 2.02 -15.99
C ASP A 53 -21.37 0.65 -15.29
N GLY A 54 -22.39 0.49 -14.44
CA GLY A 54 -22.60 -0.74 -13.65
C GLY A 54 -21.72 -0.90 -12.40
N TYR A 55 -20.76 0.00 -12.15
CA TYR A 55 -19.99 -0.02 -10.91
C TYR A 55 -20.85 0.44 -9.73
N VAL A 56 -20.97 -0.42 -8.71
CA VAL A 56 -21.64 -0.12 -7.45
C VAL A 56 -20.68 -0.47 -6.31
N ARG A 57 -20.20 0.56 -5.61
CA ARG A 57 -19.25 0.39 -4.49
C ARG A 57 -19.94 -0.13 -3.24
N ASP A 58 -21.01 0.53 -2.84
CA ASP A 58 -21.62 0.34 -1.52
C ASP A 58 -22.63 -0.81 -1.54
N CYS A 59 -22.60 -1.62 -0.48
CA CYS A 59 -23.49 -2.77 -0.29
C CYS A 59 -24.76 -2.39 0.52
N ASP A 60 -24.93 -1.11 0.86
CA ASP A 60 -26.00 -0.61 1.71
C ASP A 60 -27.32 -0.42 0.95
N ASP A 61 -28.42 -0.29 1.68
CA ASP A 61 -29.76 0.07 1.16
C ASP A 61 -30.28 -0.81 0.03
N GLY A 62 -30.02 -2.12 0.09
CA GLY A 62 -30.50 -3.10 -0.89
C GLY A 62 -29.72 -3.08 -2.22
N LYS A 63 -28.60 -2.36 -2.31
CA LYS A 63 -27.70 -2.39 -3.45
C LYS A 63 -26.80 -3.62 -3.38
N ALA A 64 -26.65 -4.29 -4.52
CA ALA A 64 -25.63 -5.33 -4.69
C ALA A 64 -24.33 -4.67 -5.15
N CYS A 65 -23.43 -4.40 -4.21
CA CYS A 65 -22.08 -3.97 -4.51
C CYS A 65 -21.37 -5.01 -5.41
N VAL A 66 -20.66 -4.53 -6.42
CA VAL A 66 -20.08 -5.42 -7.44
C VAL A 66 -18.86 -6.18 -6.93
N PHE A 67 -18.18 -5.66 -5.91
CA PHE A 67 -17.02 -6.30 -5.26
C PHE A 67 -17.41 -7.17 -4.06
N GLY A 68 -18.70 -7.34 -3.77
CA GLY A 68 -19.17 -8.13 -2.66
C GLY A 68 -18.84 -7.53 -1.29
N GLN A 69 -18.98 -8.33 -0.24
CA GLN A 69 -18.86 -7.87 1.14
C GLN A 69 -17.47 -7.25 1.40
N PRO A 70 -17.39 -6.01 1.93
CA PRO A 70 -16.12 -5.43 2.33
C PRO A 70 -15.58 -6.16 3.56
N TRP A 71 -14.26 -6.32 3.61
CA TRP A 71 -13.58 -7.01 4.71
C TRP A 71 -14.10 -8.46 4.86
N PHE A 72 -14.26 -9.16 3.75
CA PHE A 72 -14.66 -10.55 3.77
C PHE A 72 -13.50 -11.43 4.21
N ASP A 73 -13.72 -12.25 5.23
CA ASP A 73 -12.80 -13.28 5.71
C ASP A 73 -12.55 -14.33 4.62
N THR A 74 -11.51 -14.12 3.82
CA THR A 74 -11.22 -14.97 2.65
C THR A 74 -10.59 -16.32 3.00
N ASP A 75 -9.97 -16.44 4.17
CA ASP A 75 -9.28 -17.67 4.60
C ASP A 75 -10.11 -18.47 5.63
N GLY A 76 -11.15 -17.88 6.19
CA GLY A 76 -12.09 -18.53 7.10
C GLY A 76 -11.52 -18.75 8.50
N ASP A 77 -10.45 -18.02 8.88
CA ASP A 77 -9.84 -18.13 10.19
C ASP A 77 -10.63 -17.40 11.31
N GLY A 78 -11.69 -16.67 10.93
CA GLY A 78 -12.55 -15.89 11.81
C GLY A 78 -12.13 -14.44 12.00
N CYS A 79 -11.06 -14.00 11.32
CA CYS A 79 -10.57 -12.62 11.28
C CYS A 79 -10.87 -11.96 9.92
N ASP A 80 -11.75 -10.95 9.93
CA ASP A 80 -11.95 -10.15 8.73
C ASP A 80 -10.69 -9.37 8.29
N GLN A 81 -10.63 -9.02 7.01
CA GLN A 81 -9.44 -8.46 6.36
C GLN A 81 -9.08 -7.11 6.98
N ARG A 82 -10.08 -6.37 7.47
CA ARG A 82 -9.83 -5.15 8.24
C ARG A 82 -9.06 -5.46 9.53
N SER A 83 -9.49 -6.46 10.28
CA SER A 83 -8.86 -6.87 11.53
C SER A 83 -7.46 -7.43 11.28
N GLN A 84 -7.28 -8.21 10.20
CA GLN A 84 -5.98 -8.70 9.78
C GLN A 84 -5.01 -7.55 9.45
N VAL A 85 -5.45 -6.57 8.64
CA VAL A 85 -4.61 -5.40 8.29
C VAL A 85 -4.32 -4.53 9.50
N LEU A 86 -5.31 -4.27 10.37
CA LEU A 86 -5.08 -3.50 11.59
C LEU A 86 -4.09 -4.21 12.53
N ALA A 87 -4.19 -5.52 12.69
CA ALA A 87 -3.26 -6.28 13.51
C ALA A 87 -1.83 -6.31 12.91
N ARG A 88 -1.72 -6.32 11.58
CA ARG A 88 -0.45 -6.30 10.85
C ARG A 88 0.24 -4.94 10.91
N ASP A 89 -0.50 -3.86 10.72
CA ASP A 89 0.08 -2.53 10.46
C ASP A 89 0.21 -1.65 11.70
N LEU A 90 -0.52 -1.93 12.77
CA LEU A 90 -0.44 -1.17 14.01
C LEU A 90 0.61 -1.77 14.95
N THR A 91 1.15 -0.92 15.83
CA THR A 91 1.96 -1.34 16.98
C THR A 91 1.15 -1.22 18.26
N GLY A 92 1.52 -1.97 19.31
CA GLY A 92 0.79 -1.94 20.59
C GLY A 92 -0.68 -2.34 20.46
N VAL A 93 -0.98 -3.31 19.60
CA VAL A 93 -2.34 -3.73 19.26
C VAL A 93 -3.04 -4.34 20.48
N GLU A 94 -4.19 -3.79 20.83
CA GLU A 94 -5.14 -4.39 21.76
C GLU A 94 -6.37 -4.89 21.00
N ARG A 95 -6.76 -6.13 21.25
CA ARG A 95 -7.94 -6.75 20.65
C ARG A 95 -9.15 -6.65 21.57
N LYS A 96 -10.33 -6.55 20.96
CA LYS A 96 -11.62 -6.68 21.66
C LYS A 96 -11.73 -8.09 22.25
N PRO A 97 -12.43 -8.27 23.38
CA PRO A 97 -12.78 -9.60 23.87
C PRO A 97 -13.54 -10.41 22.80
N GLY A 98 -13.16 -11.68 22.63
CA GLY A 98 -13.77 -12.57 21.63
C GLY A 98 -12.97 -12.67 20.32
N ARG A 99 -13.55 -12.19 19.21
CA ARG A 99 -13.01 -12.27 17.83
C ARG A 99 -11.77 -11.37 17.62
N CYS A 100 -11.26 -11.31 16.38
CA CYS A 100 -10.02 -10.62 16.02
C CYS A 100 -10.06 -9.08 15.98
N GLY A 101 -11.19 -8.45 16.30
CA GLY A 101 -11.36 -7.01 16.15
C GLY A 101 -10.36 -6.21 16.98
N VAL A 102 -9.64 -5.28 16.35
CA VAL A 102 -8.70 -4.38 17.02
C VAL A 102 -9.44 -3.18 17.64
N GLN A 103 -9.17 -2.88 18.91
CA GLN A 103 -9.75 -1.72 19.62
C GLN A 103 -8.76 -0.58 19.84
N ALA A 104 -7.48 -0.88 20.00
CA ALA A 104 -6.43 0.11 20.20
C ALA A 104 -5.12 -0.32 19.51
N GLY A 105 -4.26 0.66 19.28
CA GLY A 105 -2.96 0.51 18.64
C GLY A 105 -2.53 1.83 18.00
N THR A 106 -1.25 1.93 17.68
CA THR A 106 -0.65 3.11 17.06
C THR A 106 -0.22 2.77 15.64
N LEU A 107 -0.67 3.58 14.69
CA LEU A 107 -0.23 3.52 13.31
C LEU A 107 0.87 4.55 13.07
N ASP A 108 2.04 4.10 12.64
CA ASP A 108 3.00 4.95 11.92
C ASP A 108 2.51 5.05 10.48
N ASP A 109 1.77 6.10 10.14
CA ASP A 109 0.99 6.18 8.91
C ASP A 109 1.91 6.32 7.69
N PRO A 110 1.93 5.33 6.77
CA PRO A 110 2.85 5.36 5.64
C PRO A 110 2.57 6.55 4.72
N TYR A 111 1.31 7.02 4.65
CA TYR A 111 0.94 8.10 3.73
C TYR A 111 1.34 9.49 4.21
N THR A 112 1.42 9.71 5.52
CA THR A 112 1.76 11.03 6.06
C THR A 112 3.12 11.08 6.74
N GLY A 113 3.70 9.92 7.09
CA GLY A 113 4.89 9.85 7.95
C GLY A 113 4.61 10.28 9.39
N THR A 114 3.35 10.40 9.80
CA THR A 114 2.93 10.82 11.15
C THR A 114 2.26 9.69 11.93
N GLN A 115 2.25 9.77 13.25
CA GLN A 115 1.56 8.77 14.07
C GLN A 115 0.07 9.07 14.23
N VAL A 116 -0.75 8.02 14.15
CA VAL A 116 -2.18 8.02 14.44
C VAL A 116 -2.45 7.01 15.55
N THR A 117 -2.82 7.50 16.74
CA THR A 117 -3.05 6.67 17.94
C THR A 117 -4.51 6.28 18.18
N SER A 118 -5.43 6.87 17.40
CA SER A 118 -6.86 6.61 17.51
C SER A 118 -7.29 5.67 16.39
N VAL A 119 -7.61 4.42 16.71
CA VAL A 119 -8.06 3.40 15.73
C VAL A 119 -9.29 3.86 14.93
N SER A 120 -10.17 4.66 15.52
CA SER A 120 -11.33 5.26 14.82
C SER A 120 -10.95 6.24 13.70
N LYS A 121 -9.73 6.78 13.70
CA LYS A 121 -9.19 7.66 12.66
C LYS A 121 -8.39 6.88 11.60
N ILE A 122 -8.24 5.57 11.77
CA ILE A 122 -7.52 4.68 10.85
C ILE A 122 -8.53 4.01 9.92
N GLN A 123 -8.26 4.11 8.62
CA GLN A 123 -8.97 3.38 7.57
C GLN A 123 -8.03 2.35 6.93
N ILE A 124 -8.63 1.37 6.26
CA ILE A 124 -7.89 0.46 5.40
C ILE A 124 -8.10 0.97 3.98
N ASP A 125 -7.02 1.34 3.31
CA ASP A 125 -7.04 1.73 1.91
C ASP A 125 -6.92 0.51 1.01
N HIS A 126 -7.55 0.59 -0.16
CA HIS A 126 -7.24 -0.21 -1.33
C HIS A 126 -6.22 0.58 -2.17
N VAL A 127 -4.94 0.20 -2.13
CA VAL A 127 -3.86 0.93 -2.81
C VAL A 127 -4.19 1.15 -4.28
N VAL A 128 -4.60 0.09 -4.98
CA VAL A 128 -5.36 0.17 -6.23
C VAL A 128 -6.86 0.29 -5.88
N PRO A 129 -7.50 1.46 -6.08
CA PRO A 129 -8.89 1.66 -5.70
C PRO A 129 -9.84 0.73 -6.45
N LEU A 130 -10.94 0.28 -5.82
CA LEU A 130 -11.92 -0.61 -6.46
C LEU A 130 -12.51 -0.04 -7.76
N ALA A 131 -12.74 1.27 -7.84
CA ALA A 131 -13.22 1.93 -9.06
C ALA A 131 -12.15 1.93 -10.17
N GLU A 132 -10.88 1.99 -9.81
CA GLU A 132 -9.78 1.83 -10.75
C GLU A 132 -9.66 0.37 -11.22
N MET A 133 -9.76 -0.60 -10.31
CA MET A 133 -9.80 -2.03 -10.70
C MET A 133 -10.94 -2.29 -11.69
N TRP A 134 -12.13 -1.70 -11.46
CA TRP A 134 -13.26 -1.77 -12.39
C TRP A 134 -12.90 -1.26 -13.78
N ARG A 135 -12.36 -0.04 -13.85
CA ARG A 135 -12.00 0.64 -15.12
C ARG A 135 -10.87 -0.07 -15.86
N SER A 136 -9.99 -0.77 -15.16
CA SER A 136 -8.80 -1.40 -15.74
C SER A 136 -8.97 -2.89 -16.09
N GLY A 137 -10.11 -3.51 -15.78
CA GLY A 137 -10.43 -4.88 -16.22
C GLY A 137 -11.47 -5.62 -15.40
N ALA A 138 -11.68 -5.24 -14.13
CA ALA A 138 -12.53 -5.99 -13.21
C ALA A 138 -14.02 -5.97 -13.57
N ALA A 139 -14.47 -5.05 -14.42
CA ALA A 139 -15.84 -5.05 -14.95
C ALA A 139 -16.21 -6.37 -15.66
N ALA A 140 -15.23 -7.07 -16.24
CA ALA A 140 -15.43 -8.33 -16.96
C ALA A 140 -15.27 -9.59 -16.08
N TRP A 141 -14.88 -9.43 -14.81
CA TRP A 141 -14.63 -10.55 -13.91
C TRP A 141 -15.92 -11.15 -13.34
N SER A 142 -15.83 -12.40 -12.88
CA SER A 142 -16.89 -12.99 -12.07
C SER A 142 -17.02 -12.27 -10.72
N PRO A 143 -18.19 -12.31 -10.05
CA PRO A 143 -18.37 -11.76 -8.72
C PRO A 143 -17.35 -12.30 -7.69
N GLU A 144 -17.02 -13.58 -7.76
CA GLU A 144 -16.08 -14.24 -6.84
C GLU A 144 -14.66 -13.71 -7.03
N GLN A 145 -14.24 -13.50 -8.28
CA GLN A 145 -12.93 -12.93 -8.57
C GLN A 145 -12.85 -11.47 -8.10
N ARG A 146 -13.91 -10.67 -8.25
CA ARG A 146 -13.98 -9.31 -7.69
C ARG A 146 -13.91 -9.34 -6.17
N LEU A 147 -14.66 -10.22 -5.50
CA LEU A 147 -14.62 -10.38 -4.06
C LEU A 147 -13.22 -10.71 -3.55
N ALA A 148 -12.54 -11.68 -4.19
CA ALA A 148 -11.17 -12.04 -3.84
C ALA A 148 -10.21 -10.85 -4.02
N ALA A 149 -10.32 -10.12 -5.13
CA ALA A 149 -9.45 -8.98 -5.42
C ALA A 149 -9.67 -7.79 -4.46
N ALA A 150 -10.91 -7.53 -4.06
CA ALA A 150 -11.22 -6.50 -3.06
C ALA A 150 -10.73 -6.84 -1.65
N ASN A 151 -10.43 -8.11 -1.37
CA ASN A 151 -10.01 -8.59 -0.07
C ASN A 151 -8.55 -9.11 -0.07
N ASP A 152 -7.80 -8.89 -1.15
CA ASP A 152 -6.39 -9.24 -1.22
C ASP A 152 -5.56 -8.36 -0.27
N LEU A 153 -4.98 -8.99 0.75
CA LEU A 153 -4.15 -8.31 1.76
C LEU A 153 -2.94 -7.58 1.16
N ARG A 154 -2.49 -7.94 -0.05
CA ARG A 154 -1.46 -7.20 -0.79
C ARG A 154 -1.92 -5.83 -1.24
N ASN A 155 -3.22 -5.65 -1.48
CA ASN A 155 -3.80 -4.37 -1.89
C ASN A 155 -4.26 -3.51 -0.69
N LEU A 156 -4.19 -4.04 0.54
CA LEU A 156 -4.76 -3.38 1.71
C LEU A 156 -3.69 -2.83 2.63
N VAL A 157 -3.82 -1.58 3.08
CA VAL A 157 -2.91 -0.94 4.06
C VAL A 157 -3.67 -0.06 5.03
N ALA A 158 -3.28 -0.08 6.31
CA ALA A 158 -3.81 0.84 7.30
C ALA A 158 -3.20 2.24 7.11
N VAL A 159 -4.07 3.25 7.01
CA VAL A 159 -3.68 4.63 6.74
C VAL A 159 -4.53 5.63 7.52
N SER A 160 -4.07 6.89 7.59
CA SER A 160 -4.91 8.00 8.07
C SER A 160 -6.19 8.12 7.25
N GLY A 161 -7.35 8.01 7.91
CA GLY A 161 -8.66 8.08 7.25
C GLY A 161 -8.92 9.41 6.54
N LYS A 162 -8.36 10.52 7.04
CA LYS A 162 -8.48 11.83 6.38
C LYS A 162 -7.74 11.85 5.04
N VAL A 163 -6.54 11.30 5.00
CA VAL A 163 -5.73 11.26 3.78
C VAL A 163 -6.29 10.26 2.79
N ASN A 164 -6.80 9.12 3.27
CA ASN A 164 -7.49 8.15 2.44
C ASN A 164 -8.73 8.74 1.75
N GLN A 165 -9.52 9.55 2.45
CA GLN A 165 -10.65 10.27 1.85
C GLN A 165 -10.20 11.29 0.79
N SER A 166 -9.04 11.94 0.98
CA SER A 166 -8.46 12.82 -0.03
C SER A 166 -8.02 12.08 -1.29
N LYS A 167 -7.47 10.86 -1.13
CA LYS A 167 -7.14 9.97 -2.25
C LYS A 167 -8.40 9.61 -3.04
N SER A 168 -9.45 9.13 -2.38
CA SER A 168 -10.67 8.61 -3.03
C SER A 168 -10.31 7.46 -3.98
N ASP A 169 -10.67 7.58 -5.25
CA ASP A 169 -10.46 6.61 -6.32
C ASP A 169 -9.42 7.07 -7.35
N LYS A 170 -8.62 8.08 -6.98
CA LYS A 170 -7.56 8.65 -7.81
C LYS A 170 -6.47 7.62 -8.09
N THR A 171 -5.98 7.65 -9.32
CA THR A 171 -4.81 6.88 -9.75
C THR A 171 -3.50 7.59 -9.37
N PRO A 172 -2.34 6.90 -9.41
CA PRO A 172 -1.03 7.46 -9.12
C PRO A 172 -0.68 8.79 -9.82
N ASP A 173 -1.21 9.05 -11.01
CA ASP A 173 -1.01 10.31 -11.73
C ASP A 173 -1.85 11.47 -11.21
N GLU A 174 -2.94 11.19 -10.51
CA GLU A 174 -3.83 12.19 -9.90
C GLU A 174 -3.53 12.39 -8.40
N TRP A 175 -2.95 11.36 -7.75
CA TRP A 175 -2.63 11.38 -6.33
C TRP A 175 -1.48 10.43 -5.98
N MET A 176 -0.55 10.94 -5.18
CA MET A 176 0.50 10.15 -4.52
C MET A 176 0.49 10.46 -3.01
N PRO A 177 0.99 9.52 -2.16
CA PRO A 177 1.12 9.77 -0.74
C PRO A 177 1.92 11.05 -0.44
N PRO A 178 1.44 11.93 0.45
CA PRO A 178 2.18 13.15 0.85
C PRO A 178 3.57 12.89 1.45
N ASN A 179 3.80 11.69 2.01
CA ASN A 179 5.12 11.24 2.42
C ASN A 179 5.89 10.67 1.22
N ASP A 180 6.73 11.49 0.60
CA ASP A 180 7.56 11.10 -0.55
C ASP A 180 8.44 9.87 -0.29
N GLY A 181 8.84 9.65 0.97
CA GLY A 181 9.63 8.48 1.39
C GLY A 181 8.90 7.15 1.19
N TYR A 182 7.59 7.17 0.96
CA TYR A 182 6.76 6.00 0.70
C TYR A 182 6.42 5.80 -0.79
N ALA A 183 6.89 6.67 -1.69
CA ALA A 183 6.55 6.60 -3.13
C ALA A 183 6.94 5.25 -3.77
N CYS A 184 8.17 4.79 -3.57
CA CYS A 184 8.63 3.46 -4.05
C CYS A 184 7.71 2.34 -3.56
N SER A 185 7.44 2.30 -2.25
CA SER A 185 6.63 1.27 -1.60
C SER A 185 5.19 1.28 -2.13
N TYR A 186 4.58 2.46 -2.25
CA TYR A 186 3.26 2.64 -2.89
C TYR A 186 3.25 2.12 -4.33
N GLY A 187 4.23 2.51 -5.16
CA GLY A 187 4.34 2.07 -6.55
C GLY A 187 4.52 0.55 -6.69
N ARG A 188 5.34 -0.06 -5.83
CA ARG A 188 5.55 -1.52 -5.81
C ARG A 188 4.28 -2.28 -5.46
N ILE A 189 3.53 -1.84 -4.44
CA ILE A 189 2.25 -2.46 -4.07
C ILE A 189 1.26 -2.37 -5.24
N TYR A 190 1.13 -1.17 -5.79
CA TYR A 190 0.20 -0.88 -6.88
C TYR A 190 0.47 -1.75 -8.12
N VAL A 191 1.73 -1.87 -8.53
CA VAL A 191 2.13 -2.74 -9.64
C VAL A 191 1.94 -4.22 -9.32
N THR A 192 2.25 -4.64 -8.08
CA THR A 192 2.04 -6.04 -7.65
C THR A 192 0.58 -6.44 -7.86
N VAL A 193 -0.36 -5.61 -7.42
CA VAL A 193 -1.79 -5.89 -7.52
C VAL A 193 -2.23 -5.89 -8.97
N LYS A 194 -1.86 -4.87 -9.78
CA LYS A 194 -2.28 -4.84 -11.20
C LYS A 194 -1.72 -6.02 -11.98
N ALA A 195 -0.48 -6.43 -11.72
CA ALA A 195 0.13 -7.60 -12.35
C ALA A 195 -0.55 -8.90 -11.92
N ALA A 196 -0.82 -9.09 -10.63
CA ALA A 196 -1.46 -10.30 -10.10
C ALA A 196 -2.85 -10.54 -10.68
N TYR A 197 -3.58 -9.47 -11.00
CA TYR A 197 -4.95 -9.54 -11.52
C TYR A 197 -5.08 -9.28 -13.03
N GLY A 198 -3.97 -9.07 -13.75
CA GLY A 198 -4.01 -8.79 -15.19
C GLY A 198 -4.75 -7.49 -15.53
N LEU A 199 -4.69 -6.49 -14.66
CA LEU A 199 -5.31 -5.18 -14.87
C LEU A 199 -4.46 -4.34 -15.85
N SER A 200 -5.13 -3.60 -16.72
CA SER A 200 -4.47 -2.64 -17.61
C SER A 200 -4.04 -1.37 -16.87
N VAL A 201 -3.06 -0.64 -17.39
CA VAL A 201 -2.57 0.62 -16.84
C VAL A 201 -2.79 1.75 -17.86
N ALA A 202 -3.18 2.93 -17.40
CA ALA A 202 -3.26 4.12 -18.26
C ALA A 202 -1.87 4.71 -18.51
N ALA A 203 -1.71 5.53 -19.56
CA ALA A 203 -0.41 6.10 -19.91
C ALA A 203 0.13 7.05 -18.82
N ALA A 204 -0.70 7.98 -18.32
CA ALA A 204 -0.32 8.90 -17.26
C ALA A 204 -0.02 8.15 -15.96
N GLU A 205 -0.90 7.21 -15.59
CA GLU A 205 -0.72 6.31 -14.45
C GLU A 205 0.60 5.54 -14.51
N ARG A 206 0.95 4.96 -15.67
CA ARG A 206 2.22 4.26 -15.89
C ARG A 206 3.40 5.19 -15.64
N THR A 207 3.38 6.40 -16.20
CA THR A 207 4.46 7.38 -16.00
C THR A 207 4.63 7.73 -14.52
N ALA A 208 3.54 7.93 -13.77
CA ALA A 208 3.61 8.18 -12.34
C ALA A 208 4.19 6.99 -11.56
N LEU A 209 3.81 5.75 -11.93
CA LEU A 209 4.38 4.54 -11.34
C LEU A 209 5.87 4.36 -11.67
N GLU A 210 6.28 4.65 -12.90
CA GLU A 210 7.69 4.63 -13.30
C GLU A 210 8.50 5.63 -12.45
N GLN A 211 7.99 6.85 -12.28
CA GLN A 211 8.61 7.87 -11.43
C GLN A 211 8.71 7.40 -9.97
N ALA A 212 7.62 6.88 -9.41
CA ALA A 212 7.62 6.32 -8.06
C ALA A 212 8.69 5.23 -7.89
N LEU A 213 8.83 4.34 -8.87
CA LEU A 213 9.81 3.25 -8.83
C LEU A 213 11.26 3.72 -9.04
N THR A 214 11.52 4.94 -9.51
CA THR A 214 12.89 5.49 -9.56
C THR A 214 13.40 5.88 -8.17
N THR A 215 12.49 6.09 -7.21
CA THR A 215 12.84 6.36 -5.81
C THR A 215 13.21 5.09 -5.03
N CYS A 216 13.02 3.92 -5.62
CA CYS A 216 13.55 2.67 -5.08
C CYS A 216 15.06 2.67 -5.25
N GLY A 217 15.77 2.69 -4.11
CA GLY A 217 17.21 2.90 -3.98
C GLY A 217 18.13 2.18 -4.96
#